data_AF-A0A5C5DAZ8-F1
#
_entry.id   AF-A0A5C5DAZ8-F1
#
_cell.length_a   1.000
_cell.length_b   1.000
_cell.length_c   1.000
_cell.angle_alpha   90.00
_cell.angle_beta   90.00
_cell.angle_gamma   90.00
#
_symmetry.space_group_name_H-M   'P 1'
#
loop_
_entity.id
_entity.type
_entity.pdbx_description
1 polymer ?
#
loop_
_entity_poly.entity_id
_entity_poly.type
_entity_poly.pdbx_seq_one_letter_code
_entity_poly.pdbx_strand_id
1 'polypeptide(L)'
;MHKFRLICLTLLSLSVSVVAHADEKRYVSDELNTWVRSGPGDNYRLLGTVNAGEEVTLLQSNEETKYGQVRDSNGRTSWIPLAQLSTTPSLRTRVPDLENQVKTLTDKLNNIDTTWNQRTADMQQKVAQSDSVITGLKEENQQLKNQLIVAKKKVDAANVQLDDKQRAIIMQWFMYGGGVAGFGLLLGLLLPHMIPSRKKKDRWMN
;
A
#
# COMPACT_ATOMS: atom_id res chain seq x y z
N MET A 1 55.87 -8.28 -32.43
CA MET A 1 55.15 -7.68 -33.59
C MET A 1 53.69 -8.15 -33.74
N HIS A 2 53.00 -8.57 -32.66
CA HIS A 2 51.60 -9.08 -32.75
C HIS A 2 50.51 -8.11 -32.30
N LYS A 3 50.85 -7.01 -31.61
CA LYS A 3 49.87 -6.05 -31.06
C LYS A 3 49.27 -5.11 -32.12
N PHE A 4 49.99 -4.83 -33.21
CA PHE A 4 49.49 -3.99 -34.30
C PHE A 4 48.53 -4.70 -35.27
N ARG A 5 48.60 -6.05 -35.38
CA ARG A 5 47.69 -6.82 -36.24
C ARG A 5 46.28 -6.93 -35.67
N LEU A 6 46.12 -6.86 -34.34
CA LEU A 6 44.82 -6.95 -33.68
C LEU A 6 44.02 -5.64 -33.79
N ILE A 7 44.69 -4.48 -33.82
CA ILE A 7 44.03 -3.16 -33.95
C ILE A 7 43.48 -2.95 -35.36
N CYS A 8 44.15 -3.49 -36.38
CA CYS A 8 43.69 -3.38 -37.76
C CYS A 8 42.45 -4.26 -38.05
N LEU A 9 42.31 -5.38 -37.33
CA LEU A 9 41.19 -6.31 -37.52
C LEU A 9 39.90 -5.81 -36.85
N THR A 10 40.00 -5.01 -35.77
CA THR A 10 38.84 -4.37 -35.13
C THR A 10 38.35 -3.12 -35.86
N LEU A 11 39.18 -2.49 -36.71
CA LEU A 11 38.75 -1.34 -37.52
C LEU A 11 37.97 -1.75 -38.77
N LEU A 12 38.12 -2.99 -39.26
CA LEU A 12 37.46 -3.46 -40.48
C LEU A 12 36.06 -4.03 -40.22
N SER A 13 35.69 -4.32 -38.97
CA SER A 13 34.36 -4.86 -38.63
C SER A 13 33.29 -3.79 -38.37
N LEU A 14 33.63 -2.50 -38.44
CA LEU A 14 32.71 -1.40 -38.11
C LEU A 14 32.13 -0.67 -39.33
N SER A 15 32.42 -1.12 -40.56
CA SER A 15 32.03 -0.42 -41.79
C SER A 15 30.86 -1.02 -42.57
N VAL A 16 30.14 -2.01 -42.03
CA VAL A 16 28.91 -2.53 -42.65
C VAL A 16 27.69 -2.04 -41.88
N SER A 17 27.47 -0.73 -41.90
CA SER A 17 26.16 -0.15 -41.59
C SER A 17 25.29 -0.27 -42.82
N VAL A 18 24.44 -1.28 -42.85
CA VAL A 18 23.41 -1.46 -43.87
C VAL A 18 22.47 -0.24 -43.80
N VAL A 19 22.42 0.55 -44.87
CA VAL A 19 21.42 1.61 -45.02
C VAL A 19 20.07 0.92 -45.22
N ALA A 20 19.32 0.77 -44.13
CA ALA A 20 17.92 0.40 -44.20
C ALA A 20 17.15 1.63 -44.74
N HIS A 21 16.86 1.64 -46.04
CA HIS A 21 15.86 2.55 -46.58
C HIS A 21 14.51 2.17 -45.97
N ALA A 22 14.00 3.02 -45.08
CA ALA A 22 12.67 2.88 -44.52
C ALA A 22 11.65 3.16 -45.63
N ASP A 23 10.86 2.15 -46.02
CA ASP A 23 9.72 2.33 -46.93
C ASP A 23 8.69 3.26 -46.25
N GLU A 24 8.56 4.48 -46.79
CA GLU A 24 7.65 5.48 -46.27
C GLU A 24 6.22 5.14 -46.69
N LYS A 25 5.46 4.56 -45.75
CA LYS A 25 4.04 4.24 -45.93
C LYS A 25 3.22 5.53 -45.93
N ARG A 26 2.37 5.70 -46.95
CA ARG A 26 1.41 6.81 -47.06
C ARG A 26 0.02 6.25 -47.36
N TYR A 27 -1.01 7.05 -47.11
CA TYR A 27 -2.40 6.68 -47.34
C TYR A 27 -3.00 7.59 -48.41
N VAL A 28 -3.90 7.08 -49.24
CA VAL A 28 -4.67 7.94 -50.14
C VAL A 28 -5.72 8.70 -49.34
N SER A 29 -5.81 10.01 -49.55
CA SER A 29 -6.75 10.90 -48.83
C SER A 29 -8.21 10.46 -49.01
N ASP A 30 -9.02 10.71 -47.99
CA ASP A 30 -10.38 10.16 -47.83
C ASP A 30 -11.46 10.79 -48.70
N GLU A 31 -11.14 11.84 -49.45
CA GLU A 31 -12.16 12.74 -49.95
C GLU A 31 -12.69 12.36 -51.35
N LEU A 32 -11.94 11.57 -52.16
CA LEU A 32 -12.43 11.05 -53.45
C LEU A 32 -11.48 10.01 -54.07
N ASN A 33 -12.01 9.13 -54.93
CA ASN A 33 -11.18 8.25 -55.79
C ASN A 33 -10.20 9.10 -56.61
N THR A 34 -8.91 8.81 -56.48
CA THR A 34 -7.85 9.51 -57.21
C THR A 34 -7.54 8.81 -58.52
N TRP A 35 -7.26 9.58 -59.55
CA TRP A 35 -6.75 9.08 -60.81
C TRP A 35 -5.24 8.92 -60.76
N VAL A 36 -4.77 7.73 -61.13
CA VAL A 36 -3.34 7.40 -61.12
C VAL A 36 -2.76 7.42 -62.53
N ARG A 37 -1.52 7.88 -62.67
CA ARG A 37 -0.86 8.15 -63.96
C ARG A 37 0.39 7.30 -64.15
N SER A 38 0.82 7.15 -65.41
CA SER A 38 2.04 6.40 -65.76
C SER A 38 3.35 7.17 -65.55
N GLY A 39 3.30 8.48 -65.30
CA GLY A 39 4.48 9.32 -65.11
C GLY A 39 4.19 10.57 -64.26
N PRO A 40 5.24 11.31 -63.87
CA PRO A 40 5.17 12.40 -62.91
C PRO A 40 4.63 13.70 -63.52
N GLY A 41 3.39 13.72 -64.02
CA GLY A 41 2.78 14.93 -64.57
C GLY A 41 1.43 14.71 -65.24
N ASP A 42 0.73 15.81 -65.57
CA ASP A 42 -0.60 15.75 -66.18
C ASP A 42 -0.64 15.22 -67.61
N ASN A 43 0.48 15.30 -68.32
CA ASN A 43 0.61 14.86 -69.71
C ASN A 43 0.73 13.32 -69.85
N TYR A 44 0.81 12.59 -68.75
CA TYR A 44 0.94 11.14 -68.76
C TYR A 44 -0.42 10.42 -68.76
N ARG A 45 -0.44 9.25 -69.40
CA ARG A 45 -1.65 8.43 -69.55
C ARG A 45 -2.21 8.03 -68.20
N LEU A 46 -3.53 8.14 -68.06
CA LEU A 46 -4.28 7.62 -66.92
C LEU A 46 -4.22 6.09 -66.93
N LEU A 47 -3.74 5.51 -65.83
CA LEU A 47 -3.63 4.06 -65.64
C LEU A 47 -4.86 3.47 -64.95
N GLY A 48 -5.68 4.32 -64.30
CA GLY A 48 -6.91 3.93 -63.61
C GLY A 48 -7.19 4.82 -62.41
N THR A 49 -8.01 4.32 -61.49
CA THR A 49 -8.29 4.95 -60.21
C THR A 49 -7.74 4.12 -59.05
N VAL A 50 -7.44 4.78 -57.93
CA VAL A 50 -7.13 4.16 -56.63
C VAL A 50 -8.19 4.62 -55.63
N ASN A 51 -8.59 3.70 -54.74
CA ASN A 51 -9.66 3.96 -53.81
C ASN A 51 -9.20 4.91 -52.69
N ALA A 52 -10.10 5.77 -52.23
CA ALA A 52 -9.85 6.61 -51.06
C ALA A 52 -9.56 5.74 -49.82
N GLY A 53 -8.53 6.10 -49.05
CA GLY A 53 -8.12 5.39 -47.84
C GLY A 53 -7.29 4.12 -48.04
N GLU A 54 -6.88 3.80 -49.26
CA GLU A 54 -5.97 2.69 -49.57
C GLU A 54 -4.53 2.97 -49.09
N GLU A 55 -3.87 1.96 -48.51
CA GLU A 55 -2.46 2.05 -48.07
C GLU A 55 -1.54 1.89 -49.28
N VAL A 56 -0.64 2.85 -49.48
CA VAL A 56 0.31 2.86 -50.60
C VAL A 56 1.72 3.17 -50.11
N THR A 57 2.72 2.50 -50.69
CA THR A 57 4.13 2.78 -50.35
C THR A 57 4.67 3.87 -51.26
N LEU A 58 5.18 4.97 -50.71
CA LEU A 58 5.82 6.00 -51.51
C LEU A 58 7.23 5.53 -51.91
N LEU A 59 7.50 5.46 -53.21
CA LEU A 59 8.81 5.12 -53.75
C LEU A 59 9.65 6.35 -54.08
N GLN A 60 9.02 7.37 -54.68
CA GLN A 60 9.70 8.59 -55.09
C GLN A 60 8.73 9.77 -55.06
N SER A 61 9.20 10.95 -54.70
CA SER A 61 8.46 12.21 -54.84
C SER A 61 9.15 13.14 -55.81
N ASN A 62 8.38 13.73 -56.73
CA ASN A 62 8.82 14.81 -57.60
C ASN A 62 8.20 16.12 -57.10
N GLU A 63 9.04 17.00 -56.54
CA GLU A 63 8.59 18.28 -56.00
C GLU A 63 8.30 19.34 -57.08
N GLU A 64 8.87 19.22 -58.28
CA GLU A 64 8.64 20.13 -59.40
C GLU A 64 7.24 19.94 -59.97
N THR A 65 6.84 18.68 -60.18
CA THR A 65 5.52 18.36 -60.74
C THR A 65 4.45 18.09 -59.69
N LYS A 66 4.83 18.05 -58.40
CA LYS A 66 3.94 17.75 -57.26
C LYS A 66 3.30 16.35 -57.33
N TYR A 67 4.01 15.39 -57.92
CA TYR A 67 3.58 14.00 -58.05
C TYR A 67 4.46 13.06 -57.22
N GLY A 68 3.86 12.05 -56.59
CA GLY A 68 4.53 10.95 -55.91
C GLY A 68 4.33 9.64 -56.66
N GLN A 69 5.41 8.89 -56.87
CA GLN A 69 5.36 7.51 -57.35
C GLN A 69 5.06 6.61 -56.17
N VAL A 70 3.93 5.91 -56.23
CA VAL A 70 3.48 5.01 -55.20
C VAL A 70 3.33 3.59 -55.73
N ARG A 71 3.56 2.62 -54.84
CA ARG A 71 3.27 1.20 -55.07
C ARG A 71 2.03 0.83 -54.28
N ASP A 72 1.06 0.31 -55.01
CA ASP A 72 -0.18 -0.23 -54.45
C ASP A 72 0.04 -1.65 -53.87
N SER A 73 -0.90 -2.12 -53.04
CA SER A 73 -0.98 -3.48 -52.48
C SER A 73 -0.88 -4.58 -53.54
N ASN A 74 -1.38 -4.30 -54.75
CA ASN A 74 -1.32 -5.18 -55.92
C ASN A 74 0.06 -5.19 -56.63
N GLY A 75 1.06 -4.50 -56.09
CA GLY A 75 2.40 -4.39 -56.68
C GLY A 75 2.50 -3.44 -57.88
N ARG A 76 1.41 -2.76 -58.25
CA ARG A 76 1.38 -1.80 -59.36
C ARG A 76 2.02 -0.47 -58.95
N THR A 77 2.98 -0.01 -59.73
CA THR A 77 3.61 1.31 -59.56
C THR A 77 2.86 2.36 -60.38
N SER A 78 2.46 3.46 -59.75
CA SER A 78 1.74 4.55 -60.41
C SER A 78 2.04 5.91 -59.77
N TRP A 79 1.76 7.00 -60.48
CA TRP A 79 1.98 8.36 -59.99
C TRP A 79 0.67 8.98 -59.54
N ILE A 80 0.68 9.55 -58.33
CA ILE A 80 -0.48 10.20 -57.68
C ILE A 80 -0.07 11.62 -57.26
N PRO A 81 -0.95 12.63 -57.38
CA PRO A 81 -0.70 13.96 -56.85
C PRO A 81 -0.39 13.94 -55.35
N LEU A 82 0.66 14.64 -54.92
CA LEU A 82 1.07 14.68 -53.50
C LEU A 82 -0.03 15.24 -52.59
N ALA A 83 -0.87 16.14 -53.08
CA ALA A 83 -2.00 16.71 -52.34
C ALA A 83 -3.06 15.66 -51.95
N GLN A 84 -3.06 14.51 -52.62
CA GLN A 84 -4.00 13.41 -52.38
C GLN A 84 -3.36 12.26 -51.58
N LEU A 85 -2.09 12.40 -51.17
CA LEU A 85 -1.42 11.49 -50.26
C LEU A 85 -1.44 12.08 -48.85
N SER A 86 -2.13 11.41 -47.94
CA SER A 86 -2.18 11.72 -46.53
C SER A 86 -1.20 10.85 -45.75
N THR A 87 -0.55 11.40 -44.74
CA THR A 87 0.23 10.65 -43.76
C THR A 87 -0.65 10.03 -42.66
N THR A 88 -1.94 10.34 -42.65
CA THR A 88 -2.89 9.85 -41.64
C THR A 88 -3.85 8.80 -42.23
N PRO A 89 -4.12 7.71 -41.48
CA PRO A 89 -5.01 6.64 -41.93
C PRO A 89 -6.47 7.11 -41.98
N SER A 90 -7.23 6.53 -42.92
CA SER A 90 -8.58 6.92 -43.29
C SER A 90 -9.63 6.79 -42.18
N LEU A 91 -10.57 7.73 -42.13
CA LEU A 91 -11.79 7.75 -41.32
C LEU A 91 -12.59 6.44 -41.42
N ARG A 92 -12.56 5.76 -42.56
CA ARG A 92 -13.25 4.47 -42.75
C ARG A 92 -12.76 3.37 -41.81
N THR A 93 -11.50 3.42 -41.38
CA THR A 93 -10.96 2.53 -40.34
C THR A 93 -11.21 3.05 -38.93
N ARG A 94 -11.25 4.38 -38.75
CA ARG A 94 -11.44 5.00 -37.43
C ARG A 94 -12.87 4.92 -36.90
N VAL A 95 -13.89 4.99 -37.75
CA VAL A 95 -15.31 4.98 -37.34
C VAL A 95 -15.69 3.74 -36.51
N PRO A 96 -15.44 2.49 -36.96
CA PRO A 96 -15.78 1.31 -36.16
C PRO A 96 -14.98 1.22 -34.86
N ASP A 97 -13.72 1.65 -34.85
CA ASP A 97 -12.90 1.68 -33.64
C ASP A 97 -13.37 2.74 -32.64
N LEU A 98 -13.82 3.90 -33.12
CA LEU A 98 -14.41 4.97 -32.30
C LEU A 98 -15.76 4.54 -31.73
N GLU A 99 -16.61 3.87 -32.51
CA GLU A 99 -17.89 3.31 -32.03
C GLU A 99 -17.68 2.24 -30.94
N ASN A 100 -16.72 1.34 -31.14
CA ASN A 100 -16.35 0.33 -30.13
C ASN A 100 -15.82 0.96 -28.84
N GLN A 101 -15.04 2.04 -28.95
CA GLN A 101 -14.57 2.80 -27.79
C GLN A 101 -15.73 3.44 -27.04
N VAL A 102 -16.65 4.13 -27.73
CA VAL A 102 -17.83 4.73 -27.10
C VAL A 102 -18.66 3.68 -26.38
N LYS A 103 -18.93 2.55 -27.02
CA LYS A 103 -19.67 1.43 -26.40
C LYS A 103 -18.97 0.92 -25.13
N THR A 104 -17.67 0.67 -25.20
CA THR A 104 -16.88 0.20 -24.06
C THR A 104 -16.88 1.21 -22.91
N LEU A 105 -16.79 2.51 -23.23
CA LEU A 105 -16.83 3.58 -22.24
C LEU A 105 -18.22 3.68 -21.60
N THR A 106 -19.29 3.56 -22.37
CA THR A 106 -20.67 3.51 -21.86
C THR A 106 -20.89 2.31 -20.94
N ASP A 107 -20.42 1.12 -21.33
CA ASP A 107 -20.53 -0.10 -20.51
C ASP A 107 -19.74 0.02 -19.20
N LYS A 108 -18.57 0.67 -19.23
CA LYS A 108 -17.81 1.00 -18.02
C LYS A 108 -18.56 1.98 -17.13
N LEU A 109 -19.15 3.03 -17.70
CA LEU A 109 -19.89 4.04 -16.92
C LEU A 109 -21.11 3.42 -16.22
N ASN A 110 -21.87 2.56 -16.91
CA ASN A 110 -23.02 1.87 -16.33
C ASN A 110 -22.62 0.90 -15.19
N ASN A 111 -21.44 0.26 -15.28
CA ASN A 111 -20.91 -0.58 -14.21
C ASN A 111 -20.30 0.21 -13.04
N ILE A 112 -19.92 1.46 -13.27
CA ILE A 112 -19.35 2.33 -12.23
C ILE A 112 -20.43 2.64 -11.18
N ASP A 113 -21.65 3.00 -11.58
CA ASP A 113 -22.73 3.29 -10.62
C ASP A 113 -23.09 2.08 -9.76
N THR A 114 -23.17 0.88 -10.34
CA THR A 114 -23.48 -0.34 -9.58
C THR A 114 -22.36 -0.69 -8.59
N THR A 115 -21.08 -0.61 -9.03
CA THR A 115 -19.93 -0.88 -8.15
C THR A 115 -19.76 0.18 -7.06
N TRP A 116 -20.04 1.45 -7.33
CA TRP A 116 -20.02 2.50 -6.31
C TRP A 116 -21.12 2.31 -5.27
N ASN A 117 -22.34 2.00 -5.71
CA ASN A 117 -23.45 1.75 -4.79
C ASN A 117 -23.14 0.54 -3.89
N GLN A 118 -22.60 -0.53 -4.48
CA GLN A 118 -22.20 -1.71 -3.71
C GLN A 118 -21.07 -1.41 -2.72
N ARG A 119 -20.00 -0.72 -3.15
CA ARG A 119 -18.89 -0.32 -2.27
C ARG A 119 -19.34 0.61 -1.15
N THR A 120 -20.27 1.52 -1.44
CA THR A 120 -20.83 2.44 -0.44
C THR A 120 -21.64 1.67 0.60
N ALA A 121 -22.48 0.72 0.16
CA ALA A 121 -23.22 -0.15 1.06
C ALA A 121 -22.29 -1.02 1.93
N ASP A 122 -21.27 -1.64 1.33
CA ASP A 122 -20.27 -2.45 2.05
C ASP A 122 -19.49 -1.59 3.06
N MET A 123 -19.10 -0.37 2.68
CA MET A 123 -18.41 0.56 3.58
C MET A 123 -19.32 0.95 4.74
N GLN A 124 -20.57 1.30 4.48
CA GLN A 124 -21.55 1.66 5.50
C GLN A 124 -21.75 0.51 6.50
N GLN A 125 -21.86 -0.73 5.99
CA GLN A 125 -21.99 -1.92 6.82
C GLN A 125 -20.73 -2.16 7.66
N LYS A 126 -19.53 -2.01 7.07
CA LYS A 126 -18.28 -2.20 7.79
C LYS A 126 -18.06 -1.16 8.88
N VAL A 127 -18.44 0.10 8.64
CA VAL A 127 -18.41 1.17 9.65
C VAL A 127 -19.38 0.83 10.78
N ALA A 128 -20.63 0.45 10.48
CA ALA A 128 -21.60 0.07 11.51
C ALA A 128 -21.15 -1.13 12.35
N GLN A 129 -20.54 -2.14 11.72
CA GLN A 129 -19.94 -3.28 12.42
C GLN A 129 -18.77 -2.84 13.30
N SER A 130 -17.88 -2.00 12.78
CA SER A 130 -16.75 -1.46 13.55
C SER A 130 -17.22 -0.65 14.76
N ASP A 131 -18.23 0.20 14.59
CA ASP A 131 -18.81 0.98 15.67
C ASP A 131 -19.39 0.06 16.77
N SER A 132 -20.10 -1.00 16.39
CA SER A 132 -20.62 -1.99 17.34
C SER A 132 -19.52 -2.74 18.09
N VAL A 133 -18.39 -3.04 17.43
CA VAL A 133 -17.24 -3.69 18.08
C VAL A 133 -16.56 -2.71 19.04
N ILE A 134 -16.40 -1.45 18.64
CA ILE A 134 -15.79 -0.40 19.48
C ILE A 134 -16.65 -0.14 20.73
N THR A 135 -17.98 -0.08 20.60
CA THR A 135 -18.86 0.10 21.76
C THR A 135 -18.78 -1.10 22.70
N GLY A 136 -18.81 -2.33 22.17
CA GLY A 136 -18.65 -3.55 22.97
C GLY A 136 -17.31 -3.60 23.70
N LEU A 137 -16.20 -3.34 23.01
CA LEU A 137 -14.87 -3.28 23.64
C LEU A 137 -14.77 -2.19 24.70
N LYS A 138 -15.41 -1.03 24.48
CA LYS A 138 -15.44 0.06 25.46
C LYS A 138 -16.21 -0.33 26.73
N GLU A 139 -17.35 -1.00 26.58
CA GLU A 139 -18.14 -1.52 27.69
C GLU A 139 -17.36 -2.59 28.46
N GLU A 140 -16.75 -3.56 27.78
CA GLU A 140 -15.91 -4.59 28.40
C GLU A 140 -14.73 -3.98 29.16
N ASN A 141 -14.05 -3.00 28.57
CA ASN A 141 -12.94 -2.31 29.24
C ASN A 141 -13.40 -1.57 30.50
N GLN A 142 -14.59 -0.96 30.47
CA GLN A 142 -15.19 -0.31 31.64
C GLN A 142 -15.58 -1.33 32.71
N GLN A 143 -16.13 -2.48 32.33
CA GLN A 143 -16.43 -3.58 33.25
C GLN A 143 -15.17 -4.14 33.90
N LEU A 144 -14.12 -4.41 33.13
CA LEU A 144 -12.84 -4.89 33.64
C LEU A 144 -12.20 -3.88 34.59
N LYS A 145 -12.24 -2.58 34.28
CA LYS A 145 -11.79 -1.52 35.21
C LYS A 145 -12.56 -1.55 36.52
N ASN A 146 -13.89 -1.70 36.48
CA ASN A 146 -14.71 -1.81 37.69
C ASN A 146 -14.37 -3.08 38.49
N GLN A 147 -14.18 -4.22 37.83
CA GLN A 147 -13.76 -5.46 38.47
C GLN A 147 -12.39 -5.32 39.13
N LEU A 148 -11.43 -4.67 38.48
CA LEU A 148 -10.12 -4.37 39.06
C LEU A 148 -10.23 -3.48 40.31
N ILE A 149 -11.08 -2.45 40.28
CA ILE A 149 -11.32 -1.59 41.45
C ILE A 149 -11.91 -2.42 42.60
N VAL A 150 -12.90 -3.27 42.32
CA VAL A 150 -13.53 -4.12 43.35
C VAL A 150 -12.55 -5.15 43.90
N ALA A 151 -11.78 -5.81 43.04
CA ALA A 151 -10.77 -6.77 43.44
C ALA A 151 -9.70 -6.10 44.32
N LYS A 152 -9.22 -4.92 43.94
CA LYS A 152 -8.26 -4.15 44.73
C LYS A 152 -8.84 -3.76 46.10
N LYS A 153 -10.08 -3.26 46.14
CA LYS A 153 -10.77 -2.96 47.41
C LYS A 153 -10.92 -4.20 48.31
N LYS A 154 -11.19 -5.38 47.74
CA LYS A 154 -11.26 -6.63 48.51
C LYS A 154 -9.89 -7.01 49.08
N VAL A 155 -8.83 -6.87 48.30
CA VAL A 155 -7.45 -7.10 48.77
C VAL A 155 -7.10 -6.13 49.90
N ASP A 156 -7.37 -4.85 49.72
CA ASP A 156 -7.12 -3.82 50.74
C ASP A 156 -7.93 -4.10 52.02
N ALA A 157 -9.22 -4.44 51.89
CA ALA A 157 -10.06 -4.79 53.03
C ALA A 157 -9.60 -6.09 53.73
N ALA A 158 -9.12 -7.08 52.99
CA ALA A 158 -8.56 -8.30 53.57
C ALA A 158 -7.25 -8.00 54.32
N ASN A 159 -6.39 -7.14 53.77
CA ASN A 159 -5.17 -6.70 54.45
C ASN A 159 -5.47 -5.93 55.74
N VAL A 160 -6.47 -5.04 55.73
CA VAL A 160 -6.91 -4.32 56.95
C VAL A 160 -7.45 -5.30 57.99
N GLN A 161 -8.24 -6.31 57.59
CA GLN A 161 -8.69 -7.35 58.52
C GLN A 161 -7.55 -8.19 59.10
N LEU A 162 -6.49 -8.43 58.33
CA LEU A 162 -5.29 -9.10 58.83
C LEU A 162 -4.56 -8.23 59.84
N ASP A 163 -4.45 -6.92 59.59
CA ASP A 163 -3.82 -5.97 60.51
C ASP A 163 -4.62 -5.82 61.82
N ASP A 164 -5.96 -5.72 61.75
CA ASP A 164 -6.82 -5.69 62.94
C ASP A 164 -6.70 -6.97 63.78
N LYS A 165 -6.65 -8.14 63.11
CA LYS A 165 -6.41 -9.43 63.80
C LYS A 165 -5.02 -9.49 64.43
N GLN A 166 -3.99 -8.99 63.74
CA GLN A 166 -2.64 -8.93 64.28
C GLN A 166 -2.56 -7.98 65.48
N ARG A 167 -3.22 -6.82 65.42
CA ARG A 167 -3.28 -5.84 66.51
C ARG A 167 -3.97 -6.42 67.76
N ALA A 168 -5.04 -7.19 67.59
CA ALA A 168 -5.70 -7.89 68.68
C ALA A 168 -4.79 -8.96 69.33
N ILE A 169 -4.04 -9.72 68.51
CA ILE A 169 -3.10 -10.75 69.01
C ILE A 169 -1.93 -10.11 69.76
N ILE A 170 -1.35 -9.03 69.24
CA ILE A 170 -0.26 -8.28 69.91
C ILE A 170 -0.73 -7.72 71.27
N MET A 171 -1.95 -7.20 71.34
CA MET A 171 -2.48 -6.62 72.57
C MET A 171 -2.69 -7.67 73.67
N GLN A 172 -3.08 -8.90 73.31
CA GLN A 172 -3.16 -10.01 74.27
C GLN A 172 -1.79 -10.38 74.85
N TRP A 173 -0.78 -10.59 74.01
CA TRP A 173 0.57 -10.94 74.46
C TRP A 173 1.24 -9.81 75.27
N PHE A 174 1.03 -8.55 74.89
CA PHE A 174 1.50 -7.39 75.66
C PHE A 174 0.85 -7.30 77.04
N MET A 175 -0.47 -7.55 77.13
CA MET A 175 -1.20 -7.55 78.40
C MET A 175 -0.73 -8.67 79.33
N TYR A 176 -0.51 -9.88 78.82
CA TYR A 176 0.06 -10.98 79.60
C TYR A 176 1.51 -10.69 80.03
N GLY A 177 2.36 -10.20 79.13
CA GLY A 177 3.74 -9.84 79.45
C GLY A 177 3.87 -8.71 80.47
N GLY A 178 3.09 -7.63 80.30
CA GLY A 178 3.05 -6.51 81.24
C GLY A 178 2.47 -6.89 82.60
N GLY A 179 1.44 -7.75 82.63
CA GLY A 179 0.87 -8.29 83.86
C GLY A 179 1.88 -9.10 84.65
N VAL A 180 2.59 -10.04 84.00
CA VAL A 180 3.61 -10.87 84.66
C VAL A 180 4.80 -10.02 85.12
N ALA A 181 5.27 -9.06 84.33
CA ALA A 181 6.36 -8.16 84.73
C ALA A 181 5.97 -7.28 85.93
N GLY A 182 4.74 -6.73 85.95
CA GLY A 182 4.23 -5.94 87.06
C GLY A 182 4.09 -6.78 88.34
N PHE A 183 3.55 -7.99 88.24
CA PHE A 183 3.42 -8.91 89.37
C PHE A 183 4.78 -9.37 89.89
N GLY A 184 5.71 -9.68 88.99
CA GLY A 184 7.09 -10.05 89.32
C GLY A 184 7.85 -8.92 90.03
N LEU A 185 7.65 -7.67 89.61
CA LEU A 185 8.22 -6.50 90.28
C LEU A 185 7.61 -6.29 91.66
N LEU A 186 6.28 -6.41 91.79
CA LEU A 186 5.59 -6.33 93.07
C LEU A 186 6.12 -7.37 94.05
N LEU A 187 6.16 -8.64 93.64
CA LEU A 187 6.69 -9.72 94.48
C LEU A 187 8.18 -9.53 94.76
N GLY A 188 8.98 -9.14 93.76
CA GLY A 188 10.42 -8.90 93.91
C GLY A 188 10.75 -7.75 94.88
N LEU A 189 9.89 -6.74 94.99
CA LEU A 189 10.03 -5.64 95.94
C LEU A 189 9.45 -5.99 97.33
N LEU A 190 8.37 -6.77 97.39
CA LEU A 190 7.67 -7.11 98.63
C LEU A 190 8.34 -8.26 99.40
N LEU A 191 8.86 -9.27 98.70
CA LEU A 191 9.55 -10.43 99.29
C LEU A 191 10.74 -10.04 100.18
N PRO A 192 11.65 -9.12 99.79
CA PRO A 192 12.75 -8.69 100.64
C PRO A 192 12.32 -8.00 101.93
N HIS A 193 11.13 -7.39 101.97
CA HIS A 193 10.67 -6.65 103.13
C HIS A 193 10.03 -7.54 104.20
N MET A 194 9.45 -8.68 103.79
CA MET A 194 8.81 -9.65 104.70
C MET A 194 9.75 -10.76 105.18
N ILE A 195 10.93 -10.91 104.57
CA ILE A 195 11.93 -11.88 105.03
C ILE A 195 12.78 -11.22 106.12
N PRO A 196 12.69 -11.65 107.40
CA PRO A 196 13.48 -11.06 108.47
C PRO A 196 14.97 -11.29 108.22
N SER A 197 15.73 -10.19 108.27
CA SER A 197 17.19 -10.19 108.21
C SER A 197 17.76 -11.24 109.16
N ARG A 198 18.52 -12.20 108.63
CA ARG A 198 19.32 -13.11 109.45
C ARG A 198 20.38 -12.29 110.15
N LYS A 199 20.12 -11.94 111.41
CA LYS A 199 21.14 -11.45 112.34
C LYS A 199 22.30 -12.44 112.33
N LYS A 200 23.43 -12.06 111.73
CA LYS A 200 24.71 -12.68 112.05
C LYS A 200 24.99 -12.30 113.50
N LYS A 201 24.84 -13.27 114.40
CA LYS A 201 25.44 -13.20 115.72
C LYS A 201 26.95 -13.18 115.50
N ASP A 202 27.57 -12.05 115.83
CA ASP A 202 28.92 -12.04 116.37
C ASP A 202 29.01 -13.13 117.44
N ARG A 203 30.14 -13.85 117.51
CA ARG A 203 30.95 -14.04 118.72
C ARG A 203 32.01 -15.18 118.66
N TRP A 204 33.30 -14.76 118.69
CA TRP A 204 34.58 -15.30 119.28
C TRP A 204 34.90 -16.82 119.23
N MET A 205 36.13 -17.35 119.20
CA MET A 205 37.54 -16.91 119.39
C MET A 205 38.45 -17.98 118.73
N ASN A 206 39.55 -17.57 118.09
CA ASN A 206 40.95 -17.96 118.41
C ASN A 206 41.91 -17.10 117.60
#